data_AF-A0AAX2IMG3-F1
#
_entry.id   AF-A0AAX2IMG3-F1
#
_cell.length_a   1.000
_cell.length_b   1.000
_cell.length_c   1.000
_cell.angle_alpha   90.00
_cell.angle_beta   90.00
_cell.angle_gamma   90.00
#
_symmetry.space_group_name_H-M   'P 1'
#
loop_
_entity.id
_entity.type
_entity.pdbx_description
1 polymer ?
#
loop_
_entity_poly.entity_id
_entity_poly.type
_entity_poly.pdbx_seq_one_letter_code
_entity_poly.pdbx_strand_id
1 'polypeptide(L)'
;MLGKFIHLDFYNQSFGRKRIQDSIDLSINKNIIKFLEIRNDTGLNNWFDDQSLLSVLKINGQKLQIEKFQLTGFDDKNLHVVAFINYLKHDKIVKKSTENMIIEKSKVVEILVKNR
;
A
#
# COMPACT_ATOMS: atom_id res chain seq x y z
N MET A 1 2.79 -16.21 -9.23
CA MET A 1 2.43 -14.88 -8.71
C MET A 1 1.86 -14.97 -7.29
N LEU A 2 0.95 -15.91 -7.03
CA LEU A 2 0.47 -16.17 -5.67
C LEU A 2 1.63 -16.47 -4.70
N GLY A 3 1.52 -15.97 -3.48
CA GLY A 3 2.53 -16.05 -2.44
C GLY A 3 3.69 -15.07 -2.58
N LYS A 4 3.81 -14.32 -3.69
CA LYS A 4 4.87 -13.32 -3.88
C LYS A 4 4.51 -11.98 -3.24
N PHE A 5 5.54 -11.25 -2.82
CA PHE A 5 5.40 -9.85 -2.45
C PHE A 5 5.19 -9.01 -3.70
N ILE A 6 4.27 -8.05 -3.61
CA ILE A 6 3.91 -7.17 -4.71
C ILE A 6 3.99 -5.71 -4.27
N HIS A 7 4.32 -4.84 -5.21
CA HIS A 7 4.04 -3.41 -5.15
C HIS A 7 2.77 -3.14 -5.96
N LEU A 8 1.94 -2.23 -5.49
CA LEU A 8 0.66 -1.88 -6.11
C LEU A 8 0.71 -0.42 -6.51
N ASP A 9 0.71 -0.13 -7.81
CA ASP A 9 0.65 1.25 -8.27
C ASP A 9 -0.81 1.74 -8.20
N PHE A 10 -1.04 2.78 -7.42
CA PHE A 10 -2.35 3.43 -7.25
C PHE A 10 -2.48 4.72 -8.07
N TYR A 11 -1.51 5.04 -8.93
CA TYR A 11 -1.40 6.30 -9.65
C TYR A 11 -2.62 6.57 -10.53
N ASN A 12 -3.47 7.50 -10.13
CA ASN A 12 -4.54 7.97 -10.98
C ASN A 12 -3.98 9.09 -11.86
N GLN A 13 -3.74 8.83 -13.16
CA GLN A 13 -3.35 9.87 -14.13
C GLN A 13 -4.42 10.97 -14.20
N SER A 14 -4.32 11.95 -13.32
CA SER A 14 -5.07 13.19 -13.44
C SER A 14 -4.33 14.06 -14.44
N PHE A 15 -4.68 13.94 -15.73
CA PHE A 15 -4.25 14.88 -16.76
C PHE A 15 -4.51 16.32 -16.28
N GLY A 16 -3.46 17.02 -15.83
CA GLY A 16 -3.48 18.48 -15.67
C GLY A 16 -3.50 19.09 -14.27
N ARG A 17 -3.27 18.38 -13.15
CA ARG A 17 -3.13 19.05 -11.83
C ARG A 17 -1.86 18.64 -11.07
N LYS A 18 -0.99 19.63 -10.86
CA LYS A 18 0.24 19.59 -10.07
C LYS A 18 -0.01 18.95 -8.69
N ARG A 19 0.78 17.91 -8.38
CA ARG A 19 0.96 17.26 -7.06
C ARG A 19 -0.33 16.67 -6.46
N ILE A 20 -0.76 15.53 -6.98
CA ILE A 20 -1.55 14.59 -6.17
C ILE A 20 -0.54 13.60 -5.62
N GLN A 21 -0.28 13.72 -4.33
CA GLN A 21 0.35 12.69 -3.54
C GLN A 21 -0.66 11.53 -3.52
N ASP A 22 -0.37 10.42 -4.20
CA ASP A 22 -1.34 9.35 -4.43
C ASP A 22 -1.86 8.81 -3.10
N SER A 23 -3.16 9.02 -2.87
CA SER A 23 -3.80 8.59 -1.64
C SER A 23 -4.87 7.56 -1.96
N ILE A 24 -4.91 6.48 -1.20
CA ILE A 24 -5.90 5.41 -1.36
C ILE A 24 -6.62 5.15 -0.05
N ASP A 25 -7.93 4.95 -0.14
CA ASP A 25 -8.76 4.51 0.97
C ASP A 25 -8.81 2.98 1.00
N LEU A 26 -8.29 2.40 2.08
CA LEU A 26 -8.22 0.97 2.32
C LEU A 26 -8.92 0.61 3.63
N SER A 27 -9.58 -0.54 3.68
CA SER A 27 -10.22 -1.04 4.90
C SER A 27 -9.22 -1.83 5.75
N ILE A 28 -9.06 -1.45 7.02
CA ILE A 28 -8.22 -2.10 8.03
C ILE A 28 -9.04 -2.22 9.31
N ASN A 29 -9.19 -3.42 9.84
CA ASN A 29 -10.05 -3.76 10.97
C ASN A 29 -11.47 -3.17 10.83
N LYS A 30 -12.06 -3.27 9.63
CA LYS A 30 -13.37 -2.70 9.24
C LYS A 30 -13.45 -1.18 9.25
N ASN A 31 -12.35 -0.46 9.47
CA ASN A 31 -12.30 1.00 9.37
C ASN A 31 -11.72 1.40 8.01
N ILE A 32 -12.34 2.35 7.33
CA ILE A 32 -11.77 2.94 6.13
C ILE A 32 -10.69 3.94 6.54
N ILE A 33 -9.46 3.68 6.12
CA ILE A 33 -8.30 4.50 6.44
C ILE A 33 -7.73 5.03 5.14
N LYS A 34 -7.54 6.35 5.11
CA LYS A 34 -6.83 7.01 4.02
C LYS A 34 -5.33 6.87 4.21
N PHE A 35 -4.68 6.29 3.22
CA PHE A 35 -3.24 6.16 3.16
C PHE A 35 -2.65 7.08 2.10
N LEU A 36 -1.45 7.57 2.37
CA LEU A 36 -0.59 8.24 1.43
C LEU A 36 0.49 7.28 0.96
N GLU A 37 0.73 7.23 -0.34
CA GLU A 37 1.82 6.46 -0.90
C GLU A 37 3.17 7.15 -0.70
N ILE A 38 4.14 6.38 -0.21
CA ILE A 38 5.53 6.77 -0.02
C ILE A 38 6.39 5.87 -0.90
N ARG A 39 7.05 6.48 -1.89
CA ARG A 39 7.96 5.84 -2.85
C ARG A 39 9.38 6.33 -2.59
N ASN A 40 10.35 5.44 -2.68
CA ASN A 40 11.77 5.81 -2.75
C ASN A 40 12.36 5.21 -4.03
N ASP A 41 12.73 6.06 -4.98
CA ASP A 41 13.29 5.68 -6.26
C ASP A 41 14.77 6.09 -6.29
N THR A 42 15.69 5.14 -6.40
CA THR A 42 17.14 5.46 -6.47
C THR A 42 17.64 5.75 -7.89
N GLY A 43 16.74 5.70 -8.88
CA GLY A 43 17.02 6.11 -10.26
C GLY A 43 17.92 5.18 -11.07
N LEU A 44 18.38 4.06 -10.50
CA LEU A 44 19.31 3.14 -11.15
C LEU A 44 18.66 1.87 -11.70
N ASN A 45 17.45 1.53 -11.27
CA ASN A 45 16.62 0.48 -11.87
C ASN A 45 15.19 0.99 -11.95
N ASN A 46 14.53 0.75 -13.08
CA ASN A 46 13.15 1.15 -13.33
C ASN A 46 12.24 0.84 -12.12
N TRP A 47 11.58 1.89 -11.63
CA TRP A 47 10.35 1.89 -10.84
C TRP A 47 10.35 1.11 -9.50
N PHE A 48 10.32 1.85 -8.38
CA PHE A 48 9.95 1.42 -7.02
C PHE A 48 10.91 0.47 -6.31
N ASP A 49 12.08 0.95 -5.88
CA ASP A 49 12.96 0.16 -5.02
C ASP A 49 12.28 -0.19 -3.68
N ASP A 50 11.64 0.83 -3.08
CA ASP A 50 10.83 0.70 -1.88
C ASP A 50 9.51 1.48 -1.99
N GLN A 51 8.42 0.81 -1.63
CA GLN A 51 7.07 1.37 -1.57
C GLN A 51 6.49 1.09 -0.19
N SER A 52 5.82 2.07 0.43
CA SER A 52 4.96 1.83 1.58
C SER A 52 3.76 2.78 1.57
N LEU A 53 2.71 2.44 2.31
CA LEU A 53 1.54 3.28 2.49
C LEU A 53 1.49 3.78 3.93
N LEU A 54 1.43 5.10 4.15
CA LEU A 54 1.39 5.71 5.48
C LEU A 54 0.03 6.35 5.73
N SER A 55 -0.61 6.06 6.87
CA SER A 55 -1.91 6.64 7.21
C SER A 55 -1.81 8.15 7.35
N VAL A 56 -2.78 8.86 6.77
CA VAL A 56 -2.86 10.33 6.87
C VAL A 56 -3.13 10.74 8.31
N LEU A 57 -4.08 10.08 8.96
CA LEU A 57 -4.48 10.33 10.35
C LEU A 57 -3.92 9.28 11.31
N LYS A 58 -3.84 9.67 12.58
CA LYS A 58 -3.53 8.76 13.69
C LYS A 58 -4.80 8.05 14.15
N ILE A 59 -4.69 6.77 14.49
CA ILE A 59 -5.74 5.96 15.12
C ILE A 59 -5.22 5.56 16.49
N ASN A 60 -5.94 5.92 17.55
CA ASN A 60 -5.52 5.69 18.93
C ASN A 60 -4.09 6.22 19.23
N GLY A 61 -3.77 7.38 18.66
CA GLY A 61 -2.46 8.04 18.83
C GLY A 61 -1.31 7.44 17.99
N GLN A 62 -1.57 6.46 17.13
CA GLN A 62 -0.57 5.78 16.29
C GLN A 62 -0.85 6.01 14.81
N LYS A 63 0.19 6.16 13.99
CA LYS A 63 0.06 6.05 12.52
C LYS A 63 0.17 4.58 12.12
N LEU A 64 -0.44 4.22 11.00
CA LEU A 64 -0.27 2.90 10.39
C LEU A 64 0.62 3.04 9.16
N GLN A 65 1.52 2.11 8.97
CA GLN A 65 2.28 1.96 7.75
C GLN A 65 2.04 0.56 7.19
N ILE A 66 1.52 0.44 5.98
CA ILE A 66 1.56 -0.82 5.24
C ILE A 66 2.91 -0.87 4.54
N GLU A 67 3.78 -1.74 5.02
CA GLU A 67 5.16 -1.89 4.54
C GLU A 67 5.20 -2.62 3.20
N LYS A 68 4.34 -3.63 3.02
CA LYS A 68 4.28 -4.46 1.81
C LYS A 68 3.00 -5.27 1.77
N PHE A 69 2.70 -5.77 0.57
CA PHE A 69 1.61 -6.70 0.32
C PHE A 69 2.13 -8.04 -0.18
N GLN A 70 1.48 -9.13 0.23
CA GLN A 70 1.66 -10.45 -0.35
C GLN A 70 0.38 -10.85 -1.08
N LEU A 71 0.48 -11.22 -2.36
CA LEU A 71 -0.68 -11.66 -3.14
C LEU A 71 -1.09 -13.07 -2.72
N THR A 72 -2.31 -13.25 -2.23
CA THR A 72 -2.85 -14.56 -1.83
C THR A 72 -3.89 -15.10 -2.81
N GLY A 73 -4.52 -14.22 -3.60
CA GLY A 73 -5.48 -14.61 -4.62
C GLY A 73 -5.89 -13.42 -5.48
N PHE A 74 -6.66 -13.69 -6.53
CA PHE A 74 -7.34 -12.66 -7.31
C PHE A 74 -8.56 -13.27 -7.98
N ASP A 75 -9.56 -12.45 -8.23
CA ASP A 75 -10.72 -12.76 -9.06
C ASP A 75 -10.88 -11.67 -10.13
N ASP A 76 -11.96 -11.68 -10.91
CA ASP A 76 -12.16 -10.72 -12.00
C ASP A 76 -12.15 -9.25 -11.52
N LYS A 77 -12.55 -8.99 -10.28
CA LYS A 77 -12.73 -7.63 -9.74
C LYS A 77 -11.70 -7.27 -8.67
N ASN A 78 -11.14 -8.26 -7.99
CA ASN A 78 -10.39 -8.03 -6.76
C ASN A 78 -9.03 -8.71 -6.75
N LEU A 79 -8.13 -8.09 -5.99
CA LEU A 79 -6.91 -8.70 -5.46
C LEU A 79 -7.15 -9.07 -4.01
N HIS A 80 -6.80 -10.30 -3.66
CA HIS A 80 -6.77 -10.79 -2.29
C HIS A 80 -5.33 -10.76 -1.83
N VAL A 81 -5.04 -10.00 -0.77
CA VAL A 81 -3.68 -9.78 -0.28
C VAL A 81 -3.59 -9.92 1.23
N VAL A 82 -2.39 -10.23 1.73
CA VAL A 82 -2.02 -10.01 3.11
C VAL A 82 -1.19 -8.74 3.18
N ALA A 83 -1.67 -7.74 3.91
CA ALA A 83 -0.92 -6.52 4.21
C ALA A 83 -0.07 -6.71 5.46
N PHE A 84 1.18 -6.24 5.42
CA PHE A 84 2.10 -6.23 6.56
C PHE A 84 2.12 -4.82 7.15
N ILE A 85 1.60 -4.66 8.36
CA ILE A 85 1.28 -3.37 8.96
C ILE A 85 2.21 -3.10 10.15
N ASN A 86 2.84 -1.93 10.14
CA ASN A 86 3.58 -1.37 11.26
C ASN A 86 2.72 -0.28 11.94
N TYR A 87 2.56 -0.37 13.26
CA TYR A 87 1.99 0.70 14.09
C TYR A 87 3.12 1.60 14.56
N LEU A 88 3.00 2.89 14.26
CA LEU A 88 4.04 3.88 14.51
C LEU A 88 3.62 4.85 15.62
N LYS A 89 4.48 5.04 16.62
CA LYS A 89 4.36 6.11 17.63
C LYS A 89 5.63 6.97 17.57
N HIS A 90 5.48 8.25 17.24
CA HIS A 90 6.61 9.16 16.98
C HIS A 90 7.61 8.56 15.97
N ASP A 91 7.06 8.06 14.85
CA ASP A 91 7.81 7.45 13.72
C ASP A 91 8.63 6.20 14.08
N LYS A 92 8.44 5.64 15.29
CA LYS A 92 9.02 4.37 15.71
C LYS A 92 7.97 3.27 15.64
N ILE A 93 8.37 2.12 15.10
CA ILE A 93 7.53 0.91 15.09
C ILE A 93 7.37 0.43 16.54
N VAL A 94 6.14 0.41 17.02
CA VAL A 94 5.80 -0.11 18.37
C VAL A 94 5.10 -1.46 18.31
N LYS A 95 4.50 -1.81 17.16
CA LYS A 95 3.83 -3.09 16.93
C LYS A 95 3.83 -3.42 15.44
N LYS A 96 3.88 -4.71 15.12
CA LYS A 96 3.64 -5.23 13.77
C LYS A 96 2.40 -6.12 13.77
N SER A 97 1.66 -6.16 12.67
CA SER A 97 0.57 -7.11 12.43
C SER A 97 0.46 -7.45 10.95
N THR A 98 -0.38 -8.41 10.65
CA THR A 98 -0.81 -8.71 9.28
C THR A 98 -2.33 -8.66 9.21
N GLU A 99 -2.85 -8.32 8.03
CA GLU A 99 -4.29 -8.30 7.79
C GLU A 99 -4.63 -8.80 6.38
N ASN A 100 -5.62 -9.67 6.28
CA ASN A 100 -6.18 -10.09 5.00
C ASN A 100 -7.05 -8.96 4.45
N MET A 101 -6.78 -8.54 3.22
CA MET A 101 -7.45 -7.42 2.57
C MET A 101 -7.90 -7.78 1.17
N ILE A 102 -8.99 -7.14 0.77
CA ILE A 102 -9.51 -7.16 -0.59
C ILE A 102 -9.27 -5.77 -1.16
N ILE A 103 -8.57 -5.69 -2.29
CA ILE A 103 -8.32 -4.46 -3.02
C ILE A 103 -8.99 -4.59 -4.38
N GLU A 104 -9.91 -3.67 -4.68
CA GLU A 104 -10.54 -3.61 -6.00
C GLU A 104 -9.48 -3.30 -7.06
N LYS A 105 -9.45 -4.11 -8.12
CA LYS A 105 -8.51 -3.92 -9.25
C LYS A 105 -8.69 -2.56 -9.93
N SER A 106 -9.88 -1.97 -9.89
CA SER A 106 -10.15 -0.62 -10.41
C SER A 106 -9.34 0.48 -9.72
N LYS A 107 -8.84 0.23 -8.50
CA LYS A 107 -7.99 1.16 -7.74
C LYS A 107 -6.49 0.98 -8.03
N VAL A 108 -6.13 -0.07 -8.75
CA VAL A 108 -4.74 -0.46 -9.04
C VAL A 108 -4.50 -0.30 -10.53
N VAL A 109 -3.51 0.52 -10.89
CA VAL A 109 -3.10 0.69 -12.29
C VAL A 109 -2.14 -0.41 -12.72
N GLU A 110 -1.19 -0.76 -11.85
CA GLU A 110 -0.18 -1.76 -12.16
C GLU A 110 0.16 -2.60 -10.93
N ILE A 111 0.47 -3.88 -11.15
CA ILE A 111 0.93 -4.82 -10.12
C ILE A 111 2.34 -5.25 -10.48
N LEU A 112 3.30 -4.91 -9.62
CA LEU A 112 4.70 -5.26 -9.81
C LEU A 112 5.08 -6.37 -8.83
N VAL A 113 5.59 -7.48 -9.37
CA VAL A 113 6.06 -8.61 -8.55
C VAL A 113 7.49 -8.35 -8.11
N LYS A 114 7.74 -8.36 -6.81
CA LYS A 114 9.10 -8.25 -6.29
C LYS A 114 9.82 -9.58 -6.57
N ASN A 115 10.67 -9.59 -7.61
CA ASN A 115 11.56 -10.70 -7.92
C ASN A 115 12.75 -10.68 -6.94
N ARG A 116 12.50 -11.06 -5.69
CA ARG A 116 13.54 -11.54 -4.78
C ARG A 116 13.20 -12.97 -4.37
#